data_AF-A0A350CZL4-F1
#
_entry.id   AF-A0A350CZL4-F1
#
_cell.length_a   1.000
_cell.length_b   1.000
_cell.length_c   1.000
_cell.angle_alpha   90.00
_cell.angle_beta   90.00
_cell.angle_gamma   90.00
#
_symmetry.space_group_name_H-M   'P 1'
#
loop_
_entity.id
_entity.type
_entity.pdbx_description
1 polymer ?
#
loop_
_entity_poly.entity_id
_entity_poly.type
_entity_poly.pdbx_seq_one_letter_code
_entity_poly.pdbx_strand_id
1 'polypeptide(L)' 'MKVDKTIRNILVAEIVFPIVLLVFGIYHGLMQVLYRAGVIKDMSVAGIEYYQGLTLHGVINVLVFTTIIIVALG' A
#
# COMPACT_ATOMS: atom_id res chain seq x y z
N MET A 1 2.42 -10.31 32.77
CA MET A 1 1.90 -9.02 32.27
C MET A 1 0.75 -9.33 31.31
N LYS A 2 -0.49 -8.93 31.61
CA LYS A 2 -1.60 -9.08 30.65
C LYS A 2 -1.62 -7.84 29.77
N VAL A 3 -1.43 -8.00 28.47
CA VAL A 3 -1.54 -6.89 27.52
C VAL A 3 -2.99 -6.43 27.50
N ASP A 4 -3.21 -5.13 27.67
CA ASP A 4 -4.55 -4.55 27.58
C ASP A 4 -5.16 -4.85 26.21
N LYS A 5 -6.46 -5.15 26.18
CA LYS A 5 -7.16 -5.55 24.95
C LYS A 5 -7.07 -4.44 23.88
N THR A 6 -7.08 -3.19 24.31
CA THR A 6 -6.96 -2.01 23.44
C THR A 6 -5.56 -1.97 22.81
N ILE A 7 -4.51 -2.11 23.63
CA ILE A 7 -3.12 -2.12 23.15
C ILE A 7 -2.92 -3.26 22.14
N ARG A 8 -3.43 -4.46 22.45
CA ARG A 8 -3.36 -5.59 21.52
C ARG A 8 -4.04 -5.28 20.18
N ASN A 9 -5.21 -4.65 20.21
CA ASN A 9 -5.93 -4.31 18.99
C ASN A 9 -5.20 -3.24 18.17
N ILE A 10 -4.57 -2.26 18.80
CA ILE A 10 -3.75 -1.24 18.13
C ILE A 10 -2.57 -1.91 17.42
N LEU A 11 -1.80 -2.75 18.14
CA LEU A 11 -0.66 -3.47 17.54
C LEU A 11 -1.08 -4.34 16.35
N VAL A 12 -2.22 -5.03 16.45
CA VAL A 12 -2.75 -5.82 15.33
C VAL A 12 -3.16 -4.92 14.16
N ALA A 13 -3.80 -3.78 14.43
CA ALA A 13 -4.21 -2.84 13.39
C ALA A 13 -3.00 -2.23 12.66
N GLU A 14 -1.94 -1.87 13.39
CA GLU A 14 -0.68 -1.37 12.85
C GLU A 14 0.07 -2.38 11.98
N ILE A 15 -0.27 -3.68 12.04
CA ILE A 15 0.29 -4.68 11.14
C ILE A 15 -0.67 -4.98 9.98
N VAL A 16 -1.94 -5.25 10.30
CA VAL A 16 -2.92 -5.69 9.30
C VAL A 16 -3.25 -4.60 8.29
N PHE A 17 -3.48 -3.36 8.77
CA PHE A 17 -3.86 -2.24 7.91
C PHE A 17 -2.80 -1.91 6.84
N PRO A 18 -1.51 -1.69 7.19
CA PRO A 18 -0.51 -1.38 6.17
C PRO A 18 -0.24 -2.57 5.23
N ILE A 19 -0.40 -3.83 5.66
CA ILE A 19 -0.26 -4.99 4.77
C ILE A 19 -1.36 -5.00 3.70
N VAL A 20 -2.61 -4.69 4.07
CA VAL A 20 -3.70 -4.57 3.09
C VAL A 20 -3.40 -3.45 2.09
N LEU A 21 -2.92 -2.30 2.58
CA LEU A 21 -2.54 -1.18 1.73
C LEU A 21 -1.34 -1.51 0.83
N LEU A 22 -0.35 -2.27 1.32
CA LEU A 22 0.80 -2.71 0.53
C LEU A 22 0.36 -3.49 -0.72
N VAL A 23 -0.60 -4.40 -0.58
CA VAL A 23 -1.14 -5.15 -1.73
C VAL A 23 -1.74 -4.19 -2.76
N PHE A 24 -2.48 -3.17 -2.32
CA PHE A 24 -3.06 -2.16 -3.20
C PHE A 24 -1.98 -1.30 -3.90
N GLY A 25 -0.95 -0.88 -3.17
CA GLY A 25 0.16 -0.15 -3.77
C GLY A 25 0.96 -1.01 -4.77
N ILE A 26 1.24 -2.28 -4.44
CA ILE A 26 1.90 -3.24 -5.36
C ILE A 26 1.09 -3.43 -6.64
N TYR A 27 -0.24 -3.56 -6.54
CA TYR A 27 -1.10 -3.65 -7.71
C TYR A 27 -0.86 -2.49 -8.69
N HIS A 28 -0.81 -1.25 -8.19
CA HIS A 28 -0.50 -0.10 -9.05
C HIS A 28 0.91 -0.12 -9.63
N GLY A 29 1.89 -0.67 -8.89
CA GLY A 29 3.24 -0.91 -9.41
C GLY A 29 3.26 -1.92 -10.57
N LEU A 30 2.51 -3.01 -10.45
CA LEU A 30 2.32 -3.98 -11.55
C LEU A 30 1.67 -3.31 -12.77
N MET A 31 0.62 -2.52 -12.57
CA MET A 31 -0.04 -1.79 -13.65
C MET A 31 0.93 -0.87 -14.39
N GLN A 32 1.80 -0.15 -13.68
CA GLN A 32 2.84 0.69 -14.30
C GLN A 32 3.76 -0.11 -15.24
N VAL A 33 4.16 -1.32 -14.85
CA VAL A 33 4.96 -2.20 -15.72
C VAL A 33 4.17 -2.57 -16.97
N LEU A 34 2.90 -2.94 -16.83
CA LEU A 34 2.05 -3.31 -17.98
C LEU A 34 1.83 -2.14 -18.95
N TYR A 35 1.64 -0.92 -18.44
CA TYR A 35 1.56 0.29 -19.27
C TYR A 35 2.89 0.53 -20.02
N ARG A 36 4.03 0.46 -19.31
CA ARG A 36 5.35 0.71 -19.92
C ARG A 36 5.79 -0.38 -20.89
N ALA A 37 5.33 -1.62 -20.70
CA ALA A 37 5.55 -2.72 -21.63
C ALA A 37 4.65 -2.64 -22.88
N GLY A 38 3.72 -1.68 -22.95
CA GLY A 38 2.78 -1.55 -24.06
C GLY A 38 1.68 -2.62 -24.11
N VAL A 39 1.54 -3.41 -23.03
CA VAL A 39 0.49 -4.43 -22.89
C VAL A 39 -0.87 -3.75 -22.71
N ILE A 40 -0.91 -2.70 -21.89
CA ILE A 40 -2.09 -1.84 -21.73
C ILE A 40 -1.78 -0.51 -22.41
N LYS A 41 -2.63 -0.13 -23.36
CA LYS A 41 -2.45 1.08 -24.17
C LYS A 41 -3.27 2.27 -23.68
N ASP A 42 -4.32 2.01 -22.90
CA ASP A 42 -5.07 3.07 -22.22
C ASP A 42 -4.27 3.64 -21.05
N MET A 43 -4.40 4.94 -20.78
CA MET A 43 -3.73 5.59 -19.65
C MET A 43 -4.52 5.52 -18.34
N SER A 44 -5.62 4.76 -18.31
CA SER A 44 -6.51 4.59 -17.15
C SER A 44 -7.06 3.17 -17.08
N VAL A 45 -7.09 2.60 -15.87
CA VAL A 45 -7.73 1.31 -15.57
C VAL A 45 -8.55 1.47 -14.30
N ALA A 46 -9.80 0.99 -14.34
CA ALA A 46 -10.77 1.12 -13.25
C ALA A 46 -10.97 2.57 -12.77
N GLY A 47 -10.83 3.55 -13.67
CA GLY A 47 -11.00 4.98 -13.37
C GLY A 47 -9.79 5.65 -12.72
N ILE A 48 -8.66 4.95 -12.56
CA ILE A 48 -7.43 5.51 -12.02
C ILE A 48 -6.42 5.70 -13.16
N GLU A 49 -6.01 6.95 -13.37
CA GLU A 49 -5.00 7.29 -14.37
C GLU A 49 -3.59 6.86 -13.94
N TYR A 50 -2.69 6.70 -14.93
CA TYR A 50 -1.30 6.30 -14.70
C TYR A 50 -0.61 7.10 -13.57
N TYR A 51 -0.67 8.43 -13.61
CA TYR A 51 0.02 9.28 -12.63
C TYR A 51 -0.66 9.29 -11.25
N GLN A 52 -1.98 9.09 -11.21
CA GLN A 52 -2.71 8.90 -9.95
C GLN A 52 -2.29 7.57 -9.31
N GLY A 53 -2.25 6.49 -10.10
CA GLY A 53 -1.76 5.18 -9.66
C GLY A 53 -0.29 5.22 -9.24
N LEU A 54 0.55 6.00 -9.92
CA LEU A 54 1.94 6.23 -9.52
C LEU A 54 2.06 6.90 -8.15
N THR A 55 1.23 7.92 -7.93
CA THR A 55 1.16 8.61 -6.63
C THR A 55 0.71 7.64 -5.53
N LEU A 56 -0.37 6.87 -5.78
CA LEU A 56 -0.87 5.87 -4.84
C LEU A 56 0.18 4.82 -4.52
N HIS A 57 0.85 4.25 -5.53
CA HIS A 57 1.92 3.27 -5.36
C HIS A 57 3.04 3.81 -4.45
N GLY A 58 3.59 4.99 -4.78
CA GLY A 58 4.71 5.57 -4.06
C GLY A 58 4.34 5.94 -2.62
N VAL A 59 3.26 6.70 -2.43
CA VAL A 59 2.84 7.15 -1.09
C VAL A 59 2.50 5.99 -0.19
N ILE A 60 1.73 5.02 -0.68
CA ILE A 60 1.29 3.90 0.14
C ILE A 60 2.47 3.00 0.49
N ASN A 61 3.30 2.60 -0.47
CA ASN A 61 4.35 1.62 -0.21
C ASN A 61 5.57 2.22 0.48
N VAL A 62 5.96 3.46 0.15
CA VAL A 62 7.21 4.05 0.63
C VAL A 62 7.01 4.90 1.89
N LEU A 63 5.84 5.53 2.07
CA LEU A 63 5.58 6.36 3.26
C LEU A 63 4.66 5.64 4.25
N VAL A 64 3.45 5.27 3.84
CA VAL A 64 2.44 4.74 4.78
C VAL A 64 2.85 3.38 5.32
N PHE A 65 3.16 2.43 4.43
CA PHE A 65 3.52 1.06 4.82
C PHE A 65 4.78 1.02 5.67
N THR A 66 5.88 1.62 5.20
CA THR A 66 7.17 1.58 5.91
C THR A 66 7.07 2.26 7.27
N THR A 67 6.46 3.45 7.36
CA THR A 67 6.39 4.21 8.61
C THR A 67 5.57 3.46 9.65
N ILE A 68 4.40 2.94 9.28
CA ILE A 68 3.55 2.21 10.23
C ILE A 68 4.22 0.91 10.68
N ILE A 69 4.86 0.16 9.77
CA ILE A 69 5.57 -1.07 10.14
C ILE A 69 6.79 -0.79 11.03
N ILE A 70 7.53 0.30 10.79
CA ILE A 70 8.64 0.71 11.64
C ILE A 70 8.13 1.02 13.06
N VAL A 71 7.00 1.73 13.19
CA VAL A 71 6.39 2.03 14.50
C VAL A 71 5.87 0.76 15.18
N ALA A 72 5.30 -0.18 14.44
CA ALA A 72 4.73 -1.41 14.99
C ALA A 72 5.80 -2.39 15.52
N LEU A 73 7.01 -2.36 14.95
CA LEU A 73 8.07 -3.34 15.21
C LEU A 73 9.31 -2.77 15.94
N GLY A 74 9.48 -1.45 15.96
CA GLY A 74 10.61 -0.75 16.60
C GLY A 74 10.34 -0.36 18.04
#